data_AF-A0A7X6TMM8-F1
#
_entry.id   AF-A0A7X6TMM8-F1
#
_cell.length_a   1.000
_cell.length_b   1.000
_cell.length_c   1.000
_cell.angle_alpha   90.00
_cell.angle_beta   90.00
_cell.angle_gamma   90.00
#
_symmetry.space_group_name_H-M   'P 1'
#
loop_
_entity.id
_entity.type
_entity.pdbx_description
1 polymer ?
#
loop_
_entity_poly.entity_id
_entity_poly.type
_entity_poly.pdbx_seq_one_letter_code
_entity_poly.pdbx_strand_id
1 'polypeptide(L)'
;MSGFTETIRKTLAGSLRALRDYPAAILSAALFLLVTLVRIQIDFPQQGSFAFLFSCLSWSLALGTIFSLMAITFFHSRFNTKKSFLLANILSLSAVIFSFLMLFLFSEAETALPEYSYQGYDLLSPLAVGRISVVMLVSYLLFIVFSGQPAKAELSAYQPEDASNVTSAKPVKIIAGEGESAQADAISAEPEEAVGRKLPQPDGVDAAKSARPDESAEIKSKSAAAKKDSGIFGIDFAGALFMHIKAFSVAFIYGMVMLIGASGVAGAIQALLYQDMSFKVYQYISTITGFIAFTIFVGYFPDFR
;
A
#
# COMPACT_ATOMS: atom_id res chain seq x y z
N MET A 1 3.53 -18.28 -21.69
CA MET A 1 2.44 -17.60 -20.93
C MET A 1 2.81 -16.12 -20.84
N SER A 2 1.88 -15.22 -21.17
CA SER A 2 2.15 -13.78 -21.32
C SER A 2 2.55 -13.10 -19.99
N GLY A 3 3.38 -12.05 -20.05
CA GLY A 3 3.77 -11.26 -18.86
C GLY A 3 2.60 -10.62 -18.12
N PHE A 4 1.48 -10.40 -18.82
CA PHE A 4 0.24 -9.91 -18.24
C PHE A 4 -0.38 -10.91 -17.24
N THR A 5 -0.48 -12.19 -17.61
CA THR A 5 -1.01 -13.24 -16.74
C THR A 5 -0.18 -13.40 -15.47
N GLU A 6 1.15 -13.32 -15.59
CA GLU A 6 2.06 -13.39 -14.44
C GLU A 6 1.90 -12.20 -13.50
N THR A 7 1.66 -11.00 -14.04
CA THR A 7 1.43 -9.80 -13.25
C THR A 7 0.13 -9.90 -12.44
N ILE A 8 -0.98 -10.33 -13.08
CA ILE A 8 -2.26 -10.55 -12.38
C ILE A 8 -2.09 -11.60 -11.27
N ARG A 9 -1.42 -12.70 -11.58
CA ARG A 9 -1.16 -13.77 -10.61
C ARG A 9 -0.39 -13.26 -9.40
N LYS A 10 0.65 -12.45 -9.61
CA LYS A 10 1.44 -11.86 -8.53
C LYS A 10 0.61 -10.91 -7.66
N THR A 11 -0.19 -10.03 -8.26
CA THR A 11 -1.05 -9.11 -7.52
C THR A 11 -2.12 -9.87 -6.70
N LEU A 12 -2.75 -10.88 -7.30
CA LEU A 12 -3.74 -11.70 -6.62
C LEU A 12 -3.13 -12.55 -5.50
N ALA A 13 -1.93 -13.11 -5.72
CA ALA A 13 -1.19 -13.83 -4.70
C ALA A 13 -0.80 -12.93 -3.52
N GLY A 14 -0.40 -11.67 -3.79
CA GLY A 14 -0.17 -10.66 -2.75
C GLY A 14 -1.42 -10.38 -1.94
N SER A 15 -2.56 -10.17 -2.60
CA SER A 15 -3.85 -9.99 -1.94
C SER A 15 -4.29 -11.19 -1.10
N LEU A 16 -3.99 -12.43 -1.54
CA LEU A 16 -4.30 -13.63 -0.75
C LEU A 16 -3.38 -13.79 0.45
N ARG A 17 -2.11 -13.35 0.36
CA ARG A 17 -1.21 -13.30 1.51
C ARG A 17 -1.69 -12.31 2.56
N ALA A 18 -2.25 -11.17 2.16
CA ALA A 18 -2.86 -10.19 3.07
C ALA A 18 -3.89 -10.80 4.03
N LEU A 19 -4.66 -11.79 3.58
CA LEU A 19 -5.64 -12.51 4.41
C LEU A 19 -4.99 -13.22 5.59
N ARG A 20 -3.77 -13.71 5.40
CA ARG A 20 -3.00 -14.42 6.41
C ARG A 20 -2.25 -13.46 7.34
N ASP A 21 -1.79 -12.34 6.81
CA ASP A 21 -0.90 -11.43 7.52
C ASP A 21 -1.69 -10.39 8.34
N TYR A 22 -2.91 -10.05 7.90
CA TYR A 22 -3.80 -9.10 8.58
C TYR A 22 -5.24 -9.64 8.75
N PRO A 23 -5.44 -10.76 9.45
CA PRO A 23 -6.74 -11.43 9.51
C PRO A 23 -7.83 -10.57 10.16
N ALA A 24 -7.52 -9.82 11.24
CA ALA A 24 -8.50 -8.94 11.87
C ALA A 24 -8.90 -7.76 10.99
N ALA A 25 -7.95 -7.11 10.29
CA ALA A 25 -8.26 -6.01 9.37
C ALA A 25 -9.17 -6.47 8.22
N ILE A 26 -8.85 -7.62 7.63
CA ILE A 26 -9.64 -8.23 6.57
C ILE A 26 -11.03 -8.63 7.08
N LEU A 27 -11.12 -9.24 8.27
CA LEU A 27 -12.41 -9.60 8.86
C LEU A 27 -13.28 -8.36 9.10
N SER A 28 -12.72 -7.27 9.64
CA SER A 28 -13.44 -6.00 9.82
C SER A 28 -13.91 -5.42 8.48
N ALA A 29 -13.06 -5.43 7.45
CA ALA A 29 -13.43 -4.98 6.12
C ALA A 29 -14.50 -5.87 5.46
N ALA A 30 -14.45 -7.19 5.67
CA ALA A 30 -15.45 -8.13 5.16
C ALA A 30 -16.80 -7.97 5.87
N LEU A 31 -16.80 -7.69 7.17
CA LEU A 31 -18.02 -7.33 7.91
C LEU A 31 -18.56 -5.98 7.45
N PHE A 32 -17.70 -4.99 7.17
CA PHE A 32 -18.12 -3.70 6.61
C PHE A 32 -18.79 -3.88 5.24
N LEU A 33 -18.17 -4.71 4.39
CA LEU A 33 -18.74 -5.15 3.11
C LEU A 33 -20.13 -5.76 3.33
N LEU A 34 -20.27 -6.73 4.24
CA LEU A 34 -21.53 -7.38 4.53
C LEU A 34 -22.61 -6.40 4.97
N VAL A 35 -22.28 -5.47 5.87
CA VAL A 35 -23.20 -4.39 6.31
C VAL A 35 -23.65 -3.55 5.12
N THR A 36 -22.73 -3.23 4.22
CA THR A 36 -23.05 -2.47 3.00
C THR A 36 -23.94 -3.28 2.05
N LEU A 37 -23.69 -4.58 1.87
CA LEU A 37 -24.54 -5.45 1.07
C LEU A 37 -25.96 -5.55 1.63
N VAL A 38 -26.10 -5.66 2.95
CA VAL A 38 -27.40 -5.65 3.65
C VAL A 38 -28.11 -4.31 3.45
N ARG A 39 -27.40 -3.19 3.58
CA ARG A 39 -27.97 -1.85 3.29
C ARG A 39 -28.49 -1.73 1.86
N ILE A 40 -27.82 -2.32 0.88
CA ILE A 40 -28.26 -2.31 -0.53
C ILE A 40 -29.55 -3.13 -0.71
N GLN A 41 -29.71 -4.24 0.05
CA GLN A 41 -30.92 -5.06 -0.07
C GLN A 41 -32.17 -4.38 0.48
N ILE A 42 -32.04 -3.63 1.59
CA ILE A 42 -33.18 -3.02 2.29
C ILE A 42 -33.68 -1.77 1.55
N ASP A 43 -34.94 -1.77 1.13
CA ASP A 43 -35.58 -0.62 0.47
C ASP A 43 -35.95 0.50 1.47
N PHE A 44 -35.90 1.75 1.02
CA PHE A 44 -36.50 2.91 1.71
C PHE A 44 -38.02 2.70 1.70
N PRO A 45 -38.69 2.44 2.86
CA PRO A 45 -38.60 3.22 4.10
C PRO A 45 -38.04 2.47 5.32
N GLN A 46 -37.82 1.15 5.23
CA GLN A 46 -37.35 0.34 6.36
C GLN A 46 -35.89 0.65 6.71
N GLN A 47 -35.11 1.11 5.72
CA GLN A 47 -33.71 1.47 5.92
C GLN A 47 -33.51 2.56 6.98
N GLY A 48 -34.47 3.48 7.12
CA GLY A 48 -34.37 4.58 8.06
C GLY A 48 -34.38 4.16 9.53
N SER A 49 -35.17 3.14 9.89
CA SER A 49 -35.20 2.60 11.25
C SER A 49 -33.88 1.95 11.67
N PHE A 50 -33.07 1.50 10.70
CA PHE A 50 -31.76 0.89 10.94
C PHE A 50 -30.59 1.81 10.56
N ALA A 51 -30.86 3.02 10.07
CA ALA A 51 -29.84 3.93 9.54
C ALA A 51 -28.77 4.27 10.59
N PHE A 52 -29.21 4.58 11.81
CA PHE A 52 -28.32 4.84 12.95
C PHE A 52 -27.43 3.62 13.27
N LEU A 53 -28.06 2.45 13.49
CA LEU A 53 -27.37 1.21 13.83
C LEU A 53 -26.33 0.81 12.78
N PHE A 54 -26.73 0.80 11.51
CA PHE A 54 -25.81 0.46 10.45
C PHE A 54 -24.67 1.46 10.35
N SER A 55 -24.89 2.73 10.70
CA SER A 55 -23.86 3.76 10.61
C SER A 55 -22.85 3.59 11.75
N CYS A 56 -23.31 3.37 12.98
CA CYS A 56 -22.45 2.98 14.10
C CYS A 56 -21.60 1.75 13.76
N LEU A 57 -22.21 0.73 13.15
CA LEU A 57 -21.52 -0.49 12.75
C LEU A 57 -20.51 -0.26 11.62
N SER A 58 -20.85 0.56 10.63
CA SER A 58 -19.93 0.87 9.50
C SER A 58 -18.72 1.66 9.98
N TRP A 59 -18.93 2.69 10.80
CA TRP A 59 -17.85 3.52 11.35
C TRP A 59 -16.93 2.72 12.30
N SER A 60 -17.49 1.84 13.14
CA SER A 60 -16.69 1.00 14.04
C SER A 60 -15.86 -0.05 13.27
N LEU A 61 -16.42 -0.66 12.22
CA LEU A 61 -15.71 -1.62 11.37
C LEU A 61 -14.63 -0.96 10.51
N ALA A 62 -14.89 0.25 10.00
CA ALA A 62 -13.89 1.05 9.30
C ALA A 62 -12.70 1.38 10.21
N LEU A 63 -12.97 1.83 11.44
CA LEU A 63 -11.93 2.04 12.44
C LEU A 63 -11.18 0.75 12.76
N GLY A 64 -11.90 -0.36 12.98
CA GLY A 64 -11.30 -1.68 13.22
C GLY A 64 -10.32 -2.10 12.15
N THR A 65 -10.66 -1.85 10.90
CA THR A 65 -9.83 -2.15 9.74
C THR A 65 -8.50 -1.40 9.81
N ILE A 66 -8.54 -0.08 9.97
CA ILE A 66 -7.33 0.78 10.01
C ILE A 66 -6.52 0.53 11.30
N PHE A 67 -7.20 0.44 12.44
CA PHE A 67 -6.58 0.20 13.73
C PHE A 67 -5.90 -1.17 13.77
N SER A 68 -6.46 -2.19 13.13
CA SER A 68 -5.84 -3.51 13.04
C SER A 68 -4.56 -3.51 12.22
N LEU A 69 -4.53 -2.80 11.08
CA LEU A 69 -3.30 -2.60 10.31
C LEU A 69 -2.21 -1.94 11.16
N MET A 70 -2.57 -0.90 11.92
CA MET A 70 -1.67 -0.22 12.85
C MET A 70 -1.17 -1.15 13.95
N ALA A 71 -2.07 -1.84 14.65
CA ALA A 71 -1.75 -2.67 15.80
C ALA A 71 -0.87 -3.87 15.42
N ILE A 72 -1.22 -4.59 14.35
CA ILE A 72 -0.44 -5.75 13.89
C ILE A 72 0.98 -5.30 13.52
N THR A 73 1.11 -4.20 12.77
CA THR A 73 2.41 -3.64 12.36
C THR A 73 3.24 -3.19 13.57
N PHE A 74 2.61 -2.54 14.55
CA PHE A 74 3.26 -2.12 15.80
C PHE A 74 3.82 -3.30 16.60
N PHE A 75 2.97 -4.31 16.86
CA PHE A 75 3.37 -5.47 17.65
C PHE A 75 4.43 -6.31 16.94
N HIS A 76 4.36 -6.41 15.62
CA HIS A 76 5.38 -7.08 14.83
C HIS A 76 6.72 -6.35 14.91
N SER A 77 6.75 -5.05 14.58
CA SER A 77 7.94 -4.21 14.65
C SER A 77 8.66 -4.31 16.01
N ARG A 78 7.88 -4.39 17.10
CA ARG A 78 8.43 -4.28 18.45
C ARG A 78 8.82 -5.60 19.12
N PHE A 79 8.08 -6.68 18.89
CA PHE A 79 8.17 -7.92 19.68
C PHE A 79 8.36 -9.19 18.86
N ASN A 80 7.95 -9.22 17.59
CA ASN A 80 8.06 -10.37 16.67
C ASN A 80 7.78 -11.75 17.32
N THR A 81 6.67 -11.89 18.05
CA THR A 81 6.25 -13.19 18.64
C THR A 81 4.81 -13.54 18.26
N LYS A 82 4.51 -14.85 18.25
CA LYS A 82 3.14 -15.37 18.04
C LYS A 82 2.13 -14.81 19.06
N LYS A 83 2.56 -14.61 20.32
CA LYS A 83 1.72 -14.04 21.37
C LYS A 83 1.38 -12.57 21.09
N SER A 84 2.35 -11.80 20.58
CA SER A 84 2.15 -10.41 20.18
C SER A 84 1.18 -10.28 19.00
N PHE A 85 1.26 -11.20 18.03
CA PHE A 85 0.29 -11.27 16.94
C PHE A 85 -1.14 -11.55 17.44
N LEU A 86 -1.31 -12.51 18.33
CA LEU A 86 -2.62 -12.80 18.94
C LEU A 86 -3.14 -11.61 19.75
N LEU A 87 -2.28 -10.95 20.51
CA LEU A 87 -2.63 -9.76 21.29
C LEU A 87 -3.09 -8.60 20.39
N ALA A 88 -2.43 -8.37 19.25
CA ALA A 88 -2.84 -7.35 18.28
C ALA A 88 -4.25 -7.60 17.73
N ASN A 89 -4.59 -8.85 17.41
CA ASN A 89 -5.92 -9.22 16.92
C ASN A 89 -7.00 -9.03 18.00
N ILE A 90 -6.73 -9.48 19.24
CA ILE A 90 -7.66 -9.25 20.37
C ILE A 90 -7.87 -7.76 20.61
N LEU A 91 -6.79 -6.98 20.64
CA LEU A 91 -6.86 -5.54 20.86
C LEU A 91 -7.68 -4.84 19.76
N SER A 92 -7.53 -5.27 18.50
CA SER A 92 -8.29 -4.74 17.37
C SER A 92 -9.78 -5.08 17.48
N LEU A 93 -10.12 -6.31 17.86
CA LEU A 93 -11.51 -6.72 18.06
C LEU A 93 -12.16 -5.94 19.22
N SER A 94 -11.43 -5.78 20.33
CA SER A 94 -11.86 -4.95 21.46
C SER A 94 -12.09 -3.50 21.04
N ALA A 95 -11.23 -2.93 20.18
CA ALA A 95 -11.39 -1.58 19.66
C ALA A 95 -12.67 -1.42 18.81
N VAL A 96 -13.03 -2.41 17.99
CA VAL A 96 -14.29 -2.41 17.22
C VAL A 96 -15.49 -2.41 18.15
N ILE A 97 -15.52 -3.33 19.12
CA ILE A 97 -16.64 -3.46 20.07
C ILE A 97 -16.79 -2.19 20.90
N PHE A 98 -15.67 -1.69 21.45
CA PHE A 98 -15.66 -0.47 22.24
C PHE A 98 -16.14 0.74 21.43
N SER A 99 -15.67 0.90 20.20
CA SER A 99 -16.04 2.02 19.35
C SER A 99 -17.49 1.94 18.91
N PHE A 100 -17.99 0.74 18.62
CA PHE A 100 -19.42 0.53 18.35
C PHE A 100 -20.28 0.93 19.56
N LEU A 101 -19.92 0.48 20.77
CA LEU A 101 -20.66 0.84 22.00
C LEU A 101 -20.60 2.34 22.27
N MET A 102 -19.44 2.97 22.06
CA MET A 102 -19.28 4.41 22.24
C MET A 102 -20.14 5.21 21.27
N LEU A 103 -20.19 4.82 19.99
CA LEU A 103 -21.07 5.46 19.03
C LEU A 103 -22.54 5.17 19.34
N PHE A 104 -22.88 3.92 19.62
CA PHE A 104 -24.27 3.52 19.85
C PHE A 104 -24.89 4.16 21.10
N LEU A 105 -24.11 4.34 22.18
CA LEU A 105 -24.60 4.87 23.45
C LEU A 105 -24.40 6.39 23.60
N PHE A 106 -23.37 6.97 22.97
CA PHE A 106 -22.97 8.37 23.21
C PHE A 106 -22.89 9.23 21.93
N SER A 107 -23.18 8.68 20.74
CA SER A 107 -23.42 9.52 19.56
C SER A 107 -24.84 10.04 19.65
N GLU A 108 -25.02 11.22 20.23
CA GLU A 108 -26.29 11.94 20.14
C GLU A 108 -26.82 11.87 18.70
N ALA A 109 -28.03 11.33 18.54
CA ALA A 109 -28.67 11.20 17.24
C ALA A 109 -29.16 12.59 16.82
N GLU A 110 -28.66 13.08 15.68
CA GLU A 110 -29.18 14.32 15.10
C GLU A 110 -30.26 13.94 14.10
N THR A 111 -31.46 14.48 14.30
CA THR A 111 -32.55 14.33 13.34
C THR A 111 -32.23 15.21 12.13
N ALA A 112 -32.08 14.58 10.96
CA ALA A 112 -31.88 15.33 9.73
C ALA A 112 -33.03 16.33 9.54
N LEU A 113 -32.68 17.60 9.33
CA LEU A 113 -33.66 18.65 9.06
C LEU A 113 -34.56 18.23 7.88
N PRO A 114 -35.87 18.53 7.93
CA PRO A 114 -36.86 18.10 6.93
C PRO A 114 -36.58 18.60 5.50
N GLU A 115 -35.61 19.49 5.34
CA GLU A 115 -35.19 20.07 4.06
C GLU A 115 -34.36 19.09 3.19
N TYR A 116 -33.77 18.03 3.78
CA TYR A 116 -33.00 17.01 3.03
C TYR A 116 -33.53 15.57 3.14
N SER A 117 -34.52 15.30 4.02
CA SER A 117 -35.11 13.96 4.18
C SER A 117 -36.60 14.05 4.50
N TYR A 118 -37.42 13.43 3.64
CA TYR A 118 -38.89 13.39 3.77
C TYR A 118 -39.40 12.63 5.01
N GLN A 119 -38.51 11.91 5.70
CA GLN A 119 -38.76 11.23 6.97
C GLN A 119 -37.52 11.50 7.83
N GLY A 120 -37.67 12.25 8.92
CA GLY A 120 -36.56 12.53 9.84
C GLY A 120 -36.02 11.23 10.41
N TYR A 121 -34.82 10.83 9.99
CA TYR A 121 -34.12 9.67 10.50
C TYR A 121 -32.92 10.12 11.32
N ASP A 122 -32.62 9.32 12.34
CA ASP A 122 -31.51 9.54 13.25
C ASP A 122 -30.18 9.20 12.53
N LEU A 123 -29.36 10.22 12.31
CA LEU A 123 -28.00 10.10 11.80
C LEU A 123 -27.00 10.29 12.94
N LEU A 124 -25.77 9.81 12.74
CA LEU A 124 -24.70 10.14 13.69
C LEU A 124 -24.46 11.64 13.65
N SER A 125 -24.38 12.25 14.84
CA SER A 125 -23.94 13.63 14.97
C SER A 125 -22.60 13.85 14.23
N PRO A 126 -22.44 14.97 13.51
CA PRO A 126 -21.19 15.36 12.88
C PRO A 126 -20.00 15.36 13.86
N LEU A 127 -20.25 15.64 15.15
CA LEU A 127 -19.22 15.63 16.17
C LEU A 127 -18.71 14.20 16.45
N ALA A 128 -19.60 13.22 16.51
CA ALA A 128 -19.24 11.81 16.67
C ALA A 128 -18.46 11.30 15.47
N VAL A 129 -18.92 11.64 14.26
CA VAL A 129 -18.21 11.36 13.00
C VAL A 129 -16.81 11.99 12.99
N GLY A 130 -16.69 13.24 13.43
CA GLY A 130 -15.41 13.95 13.53
C GLY A 130 -14.43 13.23 14.47
N ARG A 131 -14.89 12.82 15.66
CA ARG A 131 -14.05 12.11 16.64
C ARG A 131 -13.52 10.80 16.08
N ILE A 132 -14.38 9.95 15.51
CA ILE A 132 -13.92 8.67 14.97
C ILE A 132 -13.01 8.86 13.75
N SER A 133 -13.27 9.88 12.93
CA SER A 133 -12.41 10.23 11.79
C SER A 133 -11.00 10.63 12.24
N VAL A 134 -10.89 11.42 13.31
CA VAL A 134 -9.58 11.77 13.92
C VAL A 134 -8.86 10.52 14.42
N VAL A 135 -9.56 9.61 15.11
CA VAL A 135 -8.94 8.35 15.60
C VAL A 135 -8.47 7.48 14.44
N MET A 136 -9.25 7.39 13.35
CA MET A 136 -8.84 6.67 12.14
C MET A 136 -7.61 7.30 11.49
N LEU A 137 -7.58 8.64 11.37
CA LEU A 137 -6.44 9.37 10.80
C LEU A 137 -5.17 9.13 11.63
N VAL A 138 -5.25 9.28 12.95
CA VAL A 138 -4.11 9.03 13.86
C VAL A 138 -3.66 7.58 13.76
N SER A 139 -4.59 6.62 13.73
CA SER A 139 -4.26 5.20 13.58
C SER A 139 -3.55 4.92 12.25
N TYR A 140 -3.99 5.54 11.15
CA TYR A 140 -3.36 5.40 9.86
C TYR A 140 -1.96 6.05 9.81
N LEU A 141 -1.78 7.23 10.39
CA LEU A 141 -0.47 7.86 10.50
C LEU A 141 0.51 7.01 11.33
N LEU A 142 0.05 6.44 12.44
CA LEU A 142 0.84 5.50 13.24
C LEU A 142 1.18 4.23 12.47
N PHE A 143 0.24 3.71 11.66
CA PHE A 143 0.52 2.58 10.77
C PHE A 143 1.64 2.90 9.78
N ILE A 144 1.63 4.09 9.15
CA ILE A 144 2.73 4.54 8.27
C ILE A 144 4.05 4.56 9.05
N VAL A 145 4.06 5.19 10.23
CA VAL A 145 5.26 5.31 11.07
C VAL A 145 5.83 3.94 11.44
N PHE A 146 5.00 3.00 11.87
CA PHE A 146 5.47 1.66 12.28
C PHE A 146 5.88 0.78 11.11
N SER A 147 5.30 0.98 9.92
CA SER A 147 5.71 0.25 8.72
C SER A 147 7.11 0.64 8.21
N GLY A 148 7.61 1.81 8.60
CA GLY A 148 8.96 2.29 8.23
C GLY A 148 10.08 1.87 9.17
N GLN A 149 9.79 1.10 10.23
CA GLN A 149 10.81 0.64 11.18
C GLN A 149 11.34 -0.72 10.75
N PRO A 150 12.68 -0.91 10.61
CA PRO A 150 13.24 -2.24 10.41
C PRO A 150 12.94 -3.09 11.65
N ALA A 151 12.50 -4.33 11.45
CA ALA A 151 12.26 -5.25 12.56
C ALA A 151 13.56 -5.38 13.37
N LYS A 152 13.48 -5.29 14.71
CA LYS A 152 14.66 -5.35 15.60
C LYS A 152 15.56 -6.58 15.38
N ALA A 153 15.02 -7.64 14.76
CA ALA A 153 15.77 -8.83 14.37
C ALA A 153 16.88 -8.52 13.34
N GLU A 154 16.68 -7.58 12.41
CA GLU A 154 17.69 -7.20 11.42
C GLU A 154 18.79 -6.31 12.03
N LEU A 155 18.45 -5.49 13.03
CA LEU A 155 19.42 -4.63 13.71
C LEU A 155 20.38 -5.44 14.61
N SER A 156 19.97 -6.62 15.09
CA SER A 156 20.84 -7.55 15.81
C SER A 156 21.70 -8.43 14.88
N ALA A 157 21.30 -8.60 13.62
CA ALA A 157 22.07 -9.31 12.60
C ALA A 157 23.14 -8.41 11.95
N TYR A 158 23.03 -7.09 12.12
CA TYR A 158 24.11 -6.14 11.84
C TYR A 158 25.05 -6.04 13.06
N GLN A 159 25.67 -7.16 13.45
CA GLN A 159 27.02 -7.04 13.98
C GLN A 159 27.94 -6.91 12.77
N PRO A 160 28.86 -5.93 12.72
CA PRO A 160 29.91 -5.95 11.73
C PRO A 160 30.72 -7.22 12.00
N GLU A 161 30.51 -8.28 11.21
CA GLU A 161 31.46 -9.38 11.20
C GLU A 161 32.83 -8.79 10.91
N ASP A 162 33.79 -9.17 11.76
CA ASP A 162 35.14 -8.66 11.79
C ASP A 162 35.69 -8.43 10.38
N ALA A 163 36.08 -7.19 10.11
CA ALA A 163 36.64 -6.72 8.85
C ALA A 163 38.07 -7.27 8.59
N SER A 164 38.31 -8.55 8.87
CA SER A 164 39.59 -9.22 8.72
C SER A 164 39.59 -10.36 7.70
N ASN A 165 38.43 -10.74 7.14
CA ASN A 165 38.39 -11.85 6.18
C ASN A 165 37.57 -11.53 4.92
N VAL A 166 38.05 -10.57 4.13
CA VAL A 166 37.58 -10.36 2.74
C VAL A 166 38.74 -10.63 1.79
N THR A 167 39.00 -11.91 1.55
CA THR A 167 39.61 -12.35 0.29
C THR A 167 38.89 -13.59 -0.17
N SER A 168 38.39 -13.55 -1.41
CA SER A 168 37.71 -14.63 -2.14
C SER A 168 36.20 -14.77 -1.91
N ALA A 169 35.43 -13.84 -2.48
CA ALA A 169 34.11 -14.17 -3.03
C ALA A 169 33.95 -13.53 -4.41
N LYS A 170 33.63 -14.38 -5.38
CA LYS A 170 33.50 -14.14 -6.83
C LYS A 170 32.40 -13.09 -7.12
N PRO A 171 32.58 -12.14 -8.06
CA PRO A 171 31.58 -11.12 -8.32
C PRO A 171 30.30 -11.73 -8.91
N VAL A 172 29.19 -11.52 -8.21
CA VAL A 172 27.83 -11.76 -8.71
C VAL A 172 27.52 -10.69 -9.76
N LYS A 173 27.25 -11.17 -10.98
CA LYS A 173 26.89 -10.37 -12.14
C LYS A 173 25.48 -9.80 -11.93
N ILE A 174 25.37 -8.54 -11.52
CA ILE A 174 24.10 -7.79 -11.58
C ILE A 174 23.86 -7.44 -13.04
N ILE A 175 22.83 -8.04 -13.62
CA ILE A 175 22.33 -7.67 -14.95
C ILE A 175 21.59 -6.35 -14.78
N ALA A 176 22.25 -5.26 -15.18
CA ALA A 176 21.61 -4.04 -15.59
C ALA A 176 21.25 -4.17 -17.08
N GLY A 177 20.02 -3.81 -17.43
CA GLY A 177 19.55 -3.65 -18.80
C GLY A 177 18.05 -3.40 -18.78
N GLU A 178 17.48 -2.44 -19.50
CA GLU A 178 18.03 -1.38 -20.34
C GLU A 178 16.83 -0.42 -20.52
N GLY A 179 17.04 0.88 -20.32
CA GLY A 179 16.06 1.90 -20.67
C GLY A 179 16.28 2.31 -22.11
N GLU A 180 15.39 1.86 -22.99
CA GLU A 180 15.29 2.26 -24.39
C GLU A 180 14.80 3.72 -24.44
N SER A 181 15.64 4.63 -24.92
CA SER A 181 15.24 5.96 -25.35
C SER A 181 15.66 6.16 -26.79
N ALA A 182 14.70 6.68 -27.55
CA ALA A 182 14.67 6.75 -29.01
C ALA A 182 15.84 7.54 -29.62
N GLN A 183 16.35 7.02 -30.74
CA GLN A 183 17.12 7.80 -31.71
C GLN A 183 16.53 7.56 -33.10
N ALA A 184 15.97 8.61 -33.66
CA ALA A 184 15.43 8.64 -35.02
C ALA A 184 16.53 9.05 -36.01
N ASP A 185 16.73 8.15 -36.96
CA ASP A 185 17.19 8.25 -38.36
C ASP A 185 18.05 9.42 -38.87
N ALA A 186 19.12 8.98 -39.54
CA ALA A 186 19.99 9.72 -40.42
C ALA A 186 19.37 9.92 -41.82
N ILE A 187 19.76 11.00 -42.50
CA ILE A 187 19.77 11.12 -43.96
C ILE A 187 21.16 11.59 -44.40
N SER A 188 21.68 10.90 -45.42
CA SER A 188 22.99 11.03 -46.05
C SER A 188 23.16 12.22 -47.01
N ALA A 189 24.41 12.69 -47.14
CA ALA A 189 25.12 13.27 -48.31
C ALA A 189 26.28 14.11 -47.74
N GLU A 190 27.50 14.22 -48.24
CA GLU A 190 28.29 13.75 -49.39
C GLU A 190 29.78 13.97 -49.01
N PRO A 191 30.78 13.57 -49.83
CA PRO A 191 32.18 13.44 -49.43
C PRO A 191 33.08 14.59 -49.91
N GLU A 192 34.15 14.88 -49.16
CA GLU A 192 35.41 15.58 -49.54
C GLU A 192 36.25 15.69 -48.25
N GLU A 193 37.58 15.68 -48.17
CA GLU A 193 38.71 15.51 -49.06
C GLU A 193 39.94 15.38 -48.11
N ALA A 194 40.91 14.55 -48.50
CA ALA A 194 42.36 14.55 -48.23
C ALA A 194 43.03 15.12 -46.95
N VAL A 195 44.29 14.67 -46.78
CA VAL A 195 45.35 15.12 -45.84
C VAL A 195 45.34 14.35 -44.50
N GLY A 196 46.15 13.33 -44.25
CA GLY A 196 47.54 13.09 -44.64
C GLY A 196 48.49 13.51 -43.53
N ARG A 197 48.79 12.63 -42.56
CA ARG A 197 50.11 12.62 -41.89
C ARG A 197 50.41 11.37 -41.07
N LYS A 198 51.68 10.99 -41.18
CA LYS A 198 52.37 9.79 -40.73
C LYS A 198 52.46 9.63 -39.20
N LEU A 199 52.42 8.36 -38.79
CA LEU A 199 53.21 7.68 -37.73
C LEU A 199 54.57 8.36 -37.43
N PRO A 200 55.10 8.27 -36.18
CA PRO A 200 55.65 7.00 -35.70
C PRO A 200 55.47 6.69 -34.21
N GLN A 201 55.42 5.39 -33.90
CA GLN A 201 55.88 4.85 -32.61
C GLN A 201 57.38 5.10 -32.45
N PRO A 202 57.84 5.26 -31.21
CA PRO A 202 58.99 4.49 -30.81
C PRO A 202 58.81 3.78 -29.47
N ASP A 203 59.45 2.63 -29.41
CA ASP A 203 59.61 1.76 -28.28
C ASP A 203 60.30 2.44 -27.08
N GLY A 204 59.89 2.00 -25.89
CA GLY A 204 60.85 1.55 -24.90
C GLY A 204 61.24 2.50 -23.76
N VAL A 205 61.26 1.87 -22.58
CA VAL A 205 62.24 2.04 -21.50
C VAL A 205 61.86 2.96 -20.32
N ASP A 206 61.59 2.27 -19.21
CA ASP A 206 61.92 2.54 -17.81
C ASP A 206 61.20 3.59 -16.94
N ALA A 207 60.50 3.02 -15.95
CA ALA A 207 60.63 3.31 -14.52
C ALA A 207 60.62 4.77 -14.05
N ALA A 208 59.43 5.24 -13.66
CA ALA A 208 59.31 6.26 -12.62
C ALA A 208 57.97 6.14 -11.87
N LYS A 209 58.07 5.54 -10.68
CA LYS A 209 57.39 5.91 -9.43
C LYS A 209 56.40 7.09 -9.54
N SER A 210 55.11 6.79 -9.57
CA SER A 210 54.06 7.72 -9.13
C SER A 210 52.96 6.92 -8.45
N ALA A 211 52.98 6.97 -7.11
CA ALA A 211 51.94 6.45 -6.27
C ALA A 211 50.65 7.25 -6.56
N ARG A 212 49.68 6.63 -7.22
CA ARG A 212 48.32 7.17 -7.28
C ARG A 212 47.73 7.12 -5.87
N PRO A 213 47.15 8.21 -5.35
CA PRO A 213 46.42 8.18 -4.11
C PRO A 213 45.16 7.32 -4.27
N ASP A 214 44.93 6.48 -3.27
CA ASP A 214 43.74 5.68 -2.99
C ASP A 214 42.42 6.09 -3.69
N GLU A 215 42.14 5.46 -4.83
CA GLU A 215 40.78 5.35 -5.39
C GLU A 215 39.85 4.55 -4.46
N SER A 216 40.46 3.74 -3.57
CA SER A 216 39.85 2.99 -2.47
C SER A 216 39.26 3.89 -1.36
N ALA A 217 39.81 5.10 -1.18
CA ALA A 217 39.33 6.05 -0.17
C ALA A 217 38.11 6.85 -0.66
N GLU A 218 38.02 7.12 -1.96
CA GLU A 218 36.89 7.85 -2.55
C GLU A 218 35.63 6.98 -2.65
N ILE A 219 35.78 5.66 -2.84
CA ILE A 219 34.66 4.71 -2.78
C ILE A 219 34.22 4.47 -1.32
N LYS A 220 35.14 4.44 -0.35
CA LYS A 220 34.78 4.41 1.08
C LYS A 220 34.07 5.68 1.53
N SER A 221 34.49 6.84 1.03
CA SER A 221 33.85 8.14 1.28
C SER A 221 32.42 8.19 0.72
N LYS A 222 32.19 7.71 -0.51
CA LYS A 222 30.84 7.65 -1.10
C LYS A 222 29.94 6.58 -0.47
N SER A 223 30.48 5.45 0.00
CA SER A 223 29.67 4.44 0.72
C SER A 223 29.36 4.85 2.17
N ALA A 224 30.20 5.68 2.79
CA ALA A 224 29.93 6.29 4.11
C ALA A 224 28.95 7.48 4.02
N ALA A 225 28.87 8.15 2.86
CA ALA A 225 27.94 9.24 2.60
C ALA A 225 26.51 8.76 2.24
N ALA A 226 26.31 7.47 1.98
CA ALA A 226 24.99 6.84 1.89
C ALA A 226 24.49 6.36 3.26
N LYS A 227 24.89 7.03 4.35
CA LYS A 227 24.23 6.92 5.65
C LYS A 227 22.85 7.55 5.47
N LYS A 228 21.90 6.73 4.98
CA LYS A 228 20.48 7.03 4.82
C LYS A 228 20.06 7.85 6.02
N ASP A 229 19.81 9.15 5.80
CA ASP A 229 19.39 10.10 6.83
C ASP A 229 18.14 9.53 7.49
N SER A 230 18.37 8.80 8.57
CA SER A 230 17.32 8.29 9.41
C SER A 230 16.76 9.54 10.07
N GLY A 231 15.63 10.03 9.55
CA GLY A 231 15.00 11.27 9.98
C GLY A 231 14.67 11.25 11.47
N ILE A 232 13.92 12.26 11.93
CA ILE A 232 13.53 12.44 13.33
C ILE A 232 13.07 11.08 13.92
N PHE A 233 13.77 10.61 14.96
CA PHE A 233 13.62 9.30 15.67
C PHE A 233 14.21 8.03 15.02
N GLY A 234 15.03 8.13 13.98
CA GLY A 234 15.57 6.93 13.32
C GLY A 234 14.54 6.19 12.46
N ILE A 235 13.46 6.89 12.08
CA ILE A 235 12.31 6.35 11.35
C ILE A 235 12.42 6.80 9.89
N ASP A 236 12.36 5.86 8.95
CA ASP A 236 12.28 6.17 7.51
C ASP A 236 10.82 6.49 7.12
N PHE A 237 10.29 7.60 7.66
CA PHE A 237 8.91 8.01 7.41
C PHE A 237 8.65 8.32 5.94
N ALA A 238 9.61 8.95 5.26
CA ALA A 238 9.49 9.29 3.84
C ALA A 238 9.40 8.01 2.98
N GLY A 239 10.27 7.03 3.24
CA GLY A 239 10.21 5.73 2.57
C GLY A 239 8.91 4.99 2.86
N ALA A 240 8.45 4.99 4.11
CA ALA A 240 7.17 4.38 4.49
C ALA A 240 5.99 5.06 3.78
N LEU A 241 5.88 6.38 3.85
CA LEU A 241 4.81 7.13 3.19
C LEU A 241 4.80 6.89 1.68
N PHE A 242 5.97 6.88 1.04
CA PHE A 242 6.09 6.58 -0.38
C PHE A 242 5.59 5.17 -0.71
N MET A 243 5.91 4.17 0.13
CA MET A 243 5.40 2.81 -0.02
C MET A 243 3.87 2.76 0.08
N HIS A 244 3.26 3.49 1.01
CA HIS A 244 1.80 3.56 1.16
C HIS A 244 1.12 4.25 -0.03
N ILE A 245 1.66 5.37 -0.51
CA ILE A 245 1.14 6.07 -1.69
C ILE A 245 1.23 5.18 -2.93
N LYS A 246 2.36 4.46 -3.08
CA LYS A 246 2.56 3.51 -4.17
C LYS A 246 1.54 2.37 -4.09
N ALA A 247 1.37 1.75 -2.92
CA ALA A 247 0.40 0.69 -2.69
C ALA A 247 -1.03 1.17 -2.98
N PHE A 248 -1.40 2.34 -2.46
CA PHE A 248 -2.70 2.96 -2.68
C PHE A 248 -2.95 3.24 -4.16
N SER A 249 -1.98 3.84 -4.86
CA SER A 249 -2.12 4.18 -6.28
C SER A 249 -2.33 2.93 -7.14
N VAL A 250 -1.56 1.86 -6.87
CA VAL A 250 -1.73 0.57 -7.56
C VAL A 250 -3.13 0.02 -7.28
N ALA A 251 -3.51 -0.12 -6.01
CA ALA A 251 -4.81 -0.64 -5.62
C ALA A 251 -5.99 0.17 -6.21
N PHE A 252 -5.86 1.50 -6.23
CA PHE A 252 -6.85 2.42 -6.78
C PHE A 252 -7.03 2.23 -8.29
N ILE A 253 -5.93 2.15 -9.05
CA ILE A 253 -5.99 1.91 -10.50
C ILE A 253 -6.64 0.57 -10.80
N TYR A 254 -6.21 -0.50 -10.13
CA TYR A 254 -6.83 -1.82 -10.28
C TYR A 254 -8.32 -1.79 -9.92
N GLY A 255 -8.68 -1.13 -8.82
CA GLY A 255 -10.06 -0.94 -8.38
C GLY A 255 -10.92 -0.21 -9.42
N MET A 256 -10.42 0.90 -9.98
CA MET A 256 -11.13 1.67 -11.00
C MET A 256 -11.33 0.87 -12.29
N VAL A 257 -10.29 0.16 -12.74
CA VAL A 257 -10.39 -0.69 -13.93
C VAL A 257 -11.43 -1.80 -13.72
N MET A 258 -11.42 -2.46 -12.56
CA MET A 258 -12.44 -3.47 -12.22
C MET A 258 -13.85 -2.88 -12.16
N LEU A 259 -14.01 -1.70 -11.55
CA LEU A 259 -15.30 -1.04 -11.38
C LEU A 259 -15.90 -0.63 -12.73
N ILE A 260 -15.11 0.04 -13.57
CA ILE A 260 -15.51 0.48 -14.90
C ILE A 260 -15.81 -0.74 -15.78
N GLY A 261 -14.94 -1.75 -15.76
CA GLY A 261 -15.12 -2.98 -16.55
C GLY A 261 -16.39 -3.73 -16.17
N ALA A 262 -16.59 -4.02 -14.88
CA ALA A 262 -17.77 -4.74 -14.41
C ALA A 262 -19.07 -3.92 -14.60
N SER A 263 -19.02 -2.62 -14.36
CA SER A 263 -20.19 -1.74 -14.60
C SER A 263 -20.51 -1.61 -16.08
N GLY A 264 -19.51 -1.59 -16.97
CA GLY A 264 -19.70 -1.59 -18.42
C GLY A 264 -20.37 -2.87 -18.92
N VAL A 265 -19.97 -4.03 -18.40
CA VAL A 265 -20.63 -5.31 -18.69
C VAL A 265 -22.08 -5.29 -18.19
N ALA A 266 -22.31 -4.84 -16.95
CA ALA A 266 -23.67 -4.70 -16.41
C ALA A 266 -24.53 -3.74 -17.24
N GLY A 267 -23.97 -2.61 -17.70
CA GLY A 267 -24.64 -1.66 -18.58
C GLY A 267 -24.99 -2.25 -19.94
N ALA A 268 -24.10 -3.06 -20.53
CA ALA A 268 -24.40 -3.77 -21.77
C ALA A 268 -25.55 -4.79 -21.59
N ILE A 269 -25.55 -5.53 -20.48
CA ILE A 269 -26.66 -6.44 -20.13
C ILE A 269 -27.96 -5.66 -19.93
N GLN A 270 -27.91 -4.53 -19.23
CA GLN A 270 -29.07 -3.67 -19.04
C GLN A 270 -29.62 -3.17 -20.38
N ALA A 271 -28.75 -2.70 -21.28
CA ALA A 271 -29.18 -2.16 -22.56
C ALA A 271 -29.75 -3.23 -23.52
N LEU A 272 -29.18 -4.44 -23.51
CA LEU A 272 -29.45 -5.46 -24.53
C LEU A 272 -30.39 -6.58 -24.08
N LEU A 273 -30.34 -6.98 -22.80
CA LEU A 273 -30.98 -8.20 -22.29
C LEU A 273 -32.05 -7.92 -21.24
N TYR A 274 -31.84 -6.92 -20.36
CA TYR A 274 -32.71 -6.66 -19.23
C TYR A 274 -32.78 -5.17 -18.88
N GLN A 275 -33.63 -4.44 -19.59
CA GLN A 275 -33.73 -2.97 -19.46
C GLN A 275 -34.15 -2.49 -18.07
N ASP A 276 -34.97 -3.29 -17.38
CA ASP A 276 -35.44 -3.02 -16.01
C ASP A 276 -34.45 -3.49 -14.92
N MET A 277 -33.15 -3.55 -15.23
CA MET A 277 -32.13 -3.90 -14.25
C MET A 277 -32.06 -2.86 -13.13
N SER A 278 -32.18 -3.32 -11.88
CA SER A 278 -32.13 -2.45 -10.71
C SER A 278 -30.75 -1.81 -10.52
N PHE A 279 -30.73 -0.54 -10.09
CA PHE A 279 -29.51 0.18 -9.73
C PHE A 279 -28.71 -0.50 -8.61
N LYS A 280 -29.36 -1.34 -7.78
CA LYS A 280 -28.71 -2.16 -6.75
C LYS A 280 -27.55 -2.99 -7.31
N VAL A 281 -27.63 -3.43 -8.57
CA VAL A 281 -26.57 -4.20 -9.25
C VAL A 281 -25.26 -3.41 -9.31
N TYR A 282 -25.31 -2.12 -9.67
CA TYR A 282 -24.12 -1.26 -9.71
C TYR A 282 -23.53 -1.01 -8.32
N GLN A 283 -24.40 -0.89 -7.31
CA GLN A 283 -23.97 -0.77 -5.92
C GLN A 283 -23.25 -2.04 -5.46
N TYR A 284 -23.76 -3.23 -5.79
CA TYR A 284 -23.07 -4.50 -5.49
C TYR A 284 -21.69 -4.58 -6.15
N ILE A 285 -21.61 -4.23 -7.44
CA ILE A 285 -20.35 -4.20 -8.18
C ILE A 285 -19.35 -3.26 -7.50
N SER A 286 -19.78 -2.04 -7.14
CA SER A 286 -18.94 -1.06 -6.46
C SER A 286 -18.44 -1.54 -5.11
N THR A 287 -19.35 -2.11 -4.30
CA THR A 287 -19.04 -2.57 -2.94
C THR A 287 -18.07 -3.75 -2.94
N ILE A 288 -18.26 -4.74 -3.82
CA ILE A 288 -17.35 -5.88 -3.97
C ILE A 288 -16.00 -5.41 -4.53
N THR A 289 -16.01 -4.53 -5.53
CA THR A 289 -14.78 -4.00 -6.13
C THR A 289 -13.95 -3.20 -5.12
N GLY A 290 -14.61 -2.39 -4.29
CA GLY A 290 -13.94 -1.64 -3.22
C GLY A 290 -13.25 -2.55 -2.21
N PHE A 291 -13.90 -3.66 -1.83
CA PHE A 291 -13.27 -4.65 -0.96
C PHE A 291 -12.06 -5.33 -1.62
N ILE A 292 -12.16 -5.74 -2.90
CA ILE A 292 -11.03 -6.34 -3.62
C ILE A 292 -9.88 -5.32 -3.77
N ALA A 293 -10.17 -4.06 -4.07
CA ALA A 293 -9.16 -3.01 -4.13
C ALA A 293 -8.46 -2.84 -2.77
N PHE A 294 -9.21 -2.88 -1.67
CA PHE A 294 -8.64 -2.87 -0.33
C PHE A 294 -7.75 -4.09 -0.06
N THR A 295 -8.13 -5.30 -0.47
CA THR A 295 -7.27 -6.48 -0.26
C THR A 295 -5.99 -6.43 -1.09
N ILE A 296 -6.03 -5.82 -2.29
CA ILE A 296 -4.83 -5.53 -3.09
C ILE A 296 -3.92 -4.53 -2.37
N PHE A 297 -4.49 -3.45 -1.81
CA PHE A 297 -3.75 -2.46 -1.04
C PHE A 297 -3.00 -3.10 0.14
N VAL A 298 -3.70 -3.92 0.94
CA VAL A 298 -3.09 -4.58 2.10
C VAL A 298 -2.03 -5.60 1.66
N GLY A 299 -2.23 -6.29 0.53
CA GLY A 299 -1.28 -7.27 -0.01
C GLY A 299 0.04 -6.69 -0.52
N TYR A 300 0.19 -5.36 -0.54
CA TYR A 300 1.46 -4.71 -0.89
C TYR A 300 2.42 -4.57 0.30
N PHE A 301 1.92 -4.72 1.53
CA PHE A 301 2.75 -4.66 2.73
C PHE A 301 3.47 -6.00 2.97
N PRO A 302 4.68 -5.97 3.56
CA PRO A 302 5.54 -7.14 3.67
C PRO A 302 4.93 -8.20 4.61
N ASP A 303 5.26 -9.46 4.35
CA ASP A 303 4.88 -10.59 5.21
C ASP A 303 5.61 -10.44 6.55
N PHE A 304 4.84 -10.46 7.64
CA PHE A 304 5.32 -10.22 9.00
C PHE A 304 5.52 -11.52 9.79
N ARG A 305 5.90 -12.62 9.12
CA ARG A 305 6.16 -13.93 9.76
C ARG A 305 7.63 -14.35 9.71
#